data_AF-A0A1Y2E3B6-F1
#
_entry.id   AF-A0A1Y2E3B6-F1
#
_cell.length_a   1.000
_cell.length_b   1.000
_cell.length_c   1.000
_cell.angle_alpha   90.00
_cell.angle_beta   90.00
_cell.angle_gamma   90.00
#
_symmetry.space_group_name_H-M   'P 1'
#
loop_
_entity.id
_entity.type
_entity.pdbx_description
1 polymer ?
#
loop_
_entity_poly.entity_id
_entity_poly.type
_entity_poly.pdbx_seq_one_letter_code
_entity_poly.pdbx_strand_id
1 'polypeptide(L)'
;MNDYPLVVPNDTNIASYFPYVLSQDADDQLRWTTMLGQNGSHLSAPWWVNDTDLNAVGSTGTGMTLLPVRQQYLHSGGIIYRTTNGKLASKIRDSDMDVNADAAWTKGSLSTDIPEDSPIAAFTVGRPYNSDDQVNTYILYQDALGTVQVVWQDDDSGWKGPETYDAISNAEKGTDITCLTQAAWDARRVTVSKEQDMNQCFFQEKGTRRLKEVWFNGTDWNHVGYVPLD
;
A
#
# COMPACT_ATOMS: atom_id res chain seq x y z
N MET A 1 -6.15 11.99 -24.20
CA MET A 1 -7.61 11.95 -24.01
C MET A 1 -7.91 10.52 -23.62
N ASN A 2 -8.04 10.24 -22.32
CA ASN A 2 -8.42 8.91 -21.85
C ASN A 2 -9.85 9.05 -21.35
N ASP A 3 -10.78 8.63 -22.20
CA ASP A 3 -12.21 8.64 -21.89
C ASP A 3 -12.50 7.64 -20.78
N TYR A 4 -13.36 8.07 -19.85
CA TYR A 4 -14.00 7.18 -18.90
C TYR A 4 -15.10 6.39 -19.63
N PRO A 5 -15.27 5.09 -19.36
CA PRO A 5 -14.68 4.32 -18.25
C PRO A 5 -13.23 3.88 -18.49
N LEU A 6 -12.47 3.75 -17.40
CA LEU A 6 -11.15 3.10 -17.40
C LEU A 6 -11.30 1.64 -17.85
N VAL A 7 -10.49 1.23 -18.84
CA VAL A 7 -10.40 -0.16 -19.30
C VAL A 7 -9.05 -0.71 -18.85
N VAL A 8 -9.07 -1.82 -18.13
CA VAL A 8 -7.88 -2.52 -17.60
C VAL A 8 -7.96 -4.02 -17.97
N PRO A 9 -6.82 -4.73 -18.04
CA PRO A 9 -6.77 -6.19 -18.18
C PRO A 9 -7.60 -6.95 -17.12
N ASN A 10 -8.06 -8.15 -17.45
CA ASN A 10 -8.94 -8.96 -16.59
C ASN A 10 -8.28 -9.46 -15.28
N ASP A 11 -6.95 -9.48 -15.24
CA ASP A 11 -6.10 -9.93 -14.14
C ASP A 11 -5.46 -8.77 -13.37
N THR A 12 -5.90 -7.54 -13.66
CA THR A 12 -5.38 -6.34 -12.97
C THR A 12 -5.87 -6.27 -11.53
N ASN A 13 -4.91 -6.14 -10.60
CA ASN A 13 -5.20 -5.70 -9.25
C ASN A 13 -5.41 -4.18 -9.20
N ILE A 14 -6.19 -3.74 -8.22
CA ILE A 14 -6.45 -2.32 -7.97
C ILE A 14 -6.01 -2.01 -6.54
N ALA A 15 -5.28 -0.92 -6.37
CA ALA A 15 -5.02 -0.34 -5.06
C ALA A 15 -5.62 1.06 -5.00
N SER A 16 -6.08 1.46 -3.83
CA SER A 16 -6.65 2.79 -3.65
C SER A 16 -6.31 3.35 -2.30
N TYR A 17 -6.01 4.64 -2.30
CA TYR A 17 -5.98 5.46 -1.11
C TYR A 17 -6.43 6.84 -1.51
N PHE A 18 -7.51 7.31 -0.90
CA PHE A 18 -8.23 8.48 -1.39
C PHE A 18 -7.30 9.71 -1.44
N PRO A 19 -7.24 10.43 -2.58
CA PRO A 19 -8.17 10.42 -3.71
C PRO A 19 -7.66 9.61 -4.91
N TYR A 20 -6.65 8.77 -4.71
CA TYR A 20 -5.95 8.10 -5.78
C TYR A 20 -6.36 6.64 -5.94
N VAL A 21 -6.32 6.20 -7.18
CA VAL A 21 -6.49 4.82 -7.59
C VAL A 21 -5.25 4.44 -8.41
N LEU A 22 -4.73 3.25 -8.15
CA LEU A 22 -3.66 2.62 -8.90
C LEU A 22 -4.24 1.41 -9.64
N SER A 23 -3.89 1.28 -10.90
CA SER A 23 -4.25 0.14 -11.75
C SER A 23 -3.08 -0.24 -12.64
N GLN A 24 -3.15 -1.40 -13.28
CA GLN A 24 -2.17 -1.84 -14.26
C GLN A 24 -2.77 -1.79 -15.67
N ASP A 25 -1.98 -1.32 -16.62
CA ASP A 25 -2.31 -1.28 -18.04
C ASP A 25 -1.89 -2.58 -18.75
N ALA A 26 -2.36 -2.77 -19.99
CA ALA A 26 -2.08 -3.98 -20.77
C ALA A 26 -0.61 -4.16 -21.17
N ASP A 27 0.23 -3.12 -21.05
CA ASP A 27 1.68 -3.14 -21.23
C ASP A 27 2.43 -3.20 -19.89
N ASP A 28 1.76 -3.64 -18.83
CA ASP A 28 2.24 -3.77 -17.45
C ASP A 28 2.61 -2.45 -16.74
N GLN A 29 2.38 -1.31 -17.39
CA GLN A 29 2.56 0.01 -16.79
C GLN A 29 1.59 0.23 -15.64
N LEU A 30 2.09 0.74 -14.53
CA LEU A 30 1.26 1.13 -13.39
C LEU A 30 0.72 2.54 -13.62
N ARG A 31 -0.60 2.65 -13.70
CA ARG A 31 -1.33 3.89 -13.92
C ARG A 31 -1.87 4.44 -12.62
N TRP A 32 -1.49 5.67 -12.35
CA TRP A 32 -2.03 6.46 -11.25
C TRP A 32 -3.18 7.32 -11.74
N THR A 33 -4.30 7.32 -11.01
CA THR A 33 -5.48 8.12 -11.32
C THR A 33 -5.89 8.93 -10.10
N THR A 34 -6.13 10.23 -10.25
CA THR A 34 -6.47 11.15 -9.16
C THR A 34 -7.89 11.68 -9.31
N MET A 35 -8.68 11.65 -8.23
CA MET A 35 -9.95 12.38 -8.16
C MET A 35 -9.69 13.84 -7.76
N LEU A 36 -10.00 14.78 -8.63
CA LEU A 36 -9.83 16.22 -8.39
C LEU A 36 -11.09 16.91 -7.83
N GLY A 37 -12.21 16.18 -7.75
CA GLY A 37 -13.47 16.70 -7.21
C GLY A 37 -14.62 16.56 -8.20
N GLN A 38 -15.51 17.55 -8.25
CA GLN A 38 -16.66 17.55 -9.16
C GLN A 38 -16.26 18.03 -10.56
N ASN A 39 -16.74 17.36 -11.61
CA ASN A 39 -16.54 17.82 -12.97
C ASN A 39 -17.40 19.06 -13.26
N GLY A 40 -16.76 20.22 -13.46
CA GLY A 40 -17.45 21.48 -13.74
C GLY A 40 -18.27 21.50 -15.03
N SER A 41 -17.96 20.62 -15.99
CA SER A 41 -18.71 20.47 -17.25
C SER A 41 -19.79 19.38 -17.18
N HIS A 42 -19.74 18.51 -16.16
CA HIS A 42 -20.67 17.41 -15.97
C HIS A 42 -20.87 17.14 -14.48
N LEU A 43 -21.71 17.95 -13.83
CA LEU A 43 -21.86 18.01 -12.37
C LEU A 43 -22.27 16.69 -11.70
N SER A 44 -22.80 15.72 -12.45
CA SER A 44 -23.13 14.38 -11.95
C SER A 44 -21.96 13.39 -11.98
N ALA A 45 -20.79 13.79 -12.48
CA ALA A 45 -19.59 12.94 -12.51
C ALA A 45 -18.42 13.57 -11.75
N PRO A 46 -17.61 12.75 -11.04
CA PRO A 46 -16.31 13.19 -10.53
C PRO A 46 -15.36 13.55 -11.68
N TRP A 47 -14.49 14.52 -11.44
CA TRP A 47 -13.37 14.84 -12.31
C TRP A 47 -12.17 13.98 -11.93
N TRP A 48 -11.84 13.06 -12.80
CA TRP A 48 -10.66 12.22 -12.64
C TRP A 48 -9.61 12.58 -13.69
N VAL A 49 -8.34 12.48 -13.30
CA VAL A 49 -7.19 12.73 -14.16
C VAL A 49 -6.21 11.57 -14.02
N ASN A 50 -5.79 11.04 -15.17
CA ASN A 50 -4.70 10.09 -15.22
C ASN A 50 -3.37 10.82 -15.11
N ASP A 51 -2.52 10.30 -14.26
CA ASP A 51 -1.13 10.69 -14.13
C ASP A 51 -0.28 9.59 -14.78
N THR A 52 0.35 9.95 -15.89
CA THR A 52 1.21 9.05 -16.67
C THR A 52 2.68 9.11 -16.24
N ASP A 53 3.02 9.95 -15.27
CA ASP A 53 4.41 10.30 -14.96
C ASP A 53 4.99 9.43 -13.83
N LEU A 54 4.22 8.46 -13.30
CA LEU A 54 4.70 7.52 -12.28
C LEU A 54 5.90 6.68 -12.78
N ASN A 55 5.92 6.35 -14.08
CA ASN A 55 6.97 5.58 -14.75
C ASN A 55 7.40 4.32 -13.96
N ALA A 56 6.42 3.47 -13.61
CA ALA A 56 6.62 2.22 -12.88
C ALA A 56 6.01 1.06 -13.67
N VAL A 57 6.77 -0.03 -13.83
CA VAL A 57 6.35 -1.24 -14.56
C VAL A 57 6.28 -2.40 -13.57
N GLY A 58 5.10 -3.00 -13.43
CA GLY A 58 4.87 -4.18 -12.59
C GLY A 58 5.07 -5.48 -13.35
N SER A 59 5.06 -6.62 -12.65
CA SER A 59 4.73 -7.90 -13.32
C SER A 59 3.25 -7.92 -13.71
N THR A 60 2.86 -8.65 -14.75
CA THR A 60 1.44 -8.84 -15.08
C THR A 60 0.66 -9.40 -13.90
N GLY A 61 -0.47 -8.79 -13.56
CA GLY A 61 -1.31 -9.20 -12.42
C GLY A 61 -0.65 -9.01 -11.05
N THR A 62 0.37 -8.15 -10.97
CA THR A 62 1.16 -7.94 -9.74
C THR A 62 0.30 -7.54 -8.54
N GLY A 63 0.66 -8.04 -7.36
CA GLY A 63 0.23 -7.44 -6.10
C GLY A 63 0.74 -6.01 -5.99
N MET A 64 -0.12 -5.08 -5.56
CA MET A 64 0.25 -3.69 -5.39
C MET A 64 -0.55 -3.04 -4.27
N THR A 65 0.05 -2.04 -3.63
CA THR A 65 -0.62 -1.21 -2.63
C THR A 65 -0.20 0.24 -2.79
N LEU A 66 -1.10 1.14 -2.38
CA LEU A 66 -1.00 2.58 -2.51
C LEU A 66 -1.16 3.18 -1.12
N LEU A 67 -0.20 4.01 -0.71
CA LEU A 67 -0.10 4.52 0.65
C LEU A 67 0.34 5.99 0.69
N PRO A 68 0.07 6.70 1.80
CA PRO A 68 0.77 7.94 2.12
C PRO A 68 2.24 7.65 2.42
N VAL A 69 3.13 8.54 1.98
CA VAL A 69 4.57 8.48 2.29
C VAL A 69 4.99 9.57 3.29
N ARG A 70 4.05 10.43 3.68
CA ARG A 70 4.18 11.47 4.72
C ARG A 70 2.92 11.57 5.57
N GLN A 71 3.05 12.10 6.78
CA GLN A 71 1.94 12.34 7.70
C GLN A 71 0.95 13.36 7.14
N GLN A 72 1.49 14.45 6.60
CA GLN A 72 0.71 15.41 5.81
C GLN A 72 0.63 14.90 4.38
N TYR A 73 -0.55 14.43 3.99
CA TYR A 73 -0.72 13.63 2.78
C TYR A 73 -0.81 14.42 1.47
N LEU A 74 -0.92 15.76 1.53
CA LEU A 74 -1.03 16.60 0.34
C LEU A 74 0.10 16.29 -0.66
N HIS A 75 -0.25 15.58 -1.74
CA HIS A 75 0.64 15.20 -2.84
C HIS A 75 1.78 14.21 -2.51
N SER A 76 1.76 13.58 -1.33
CA SER A 76 2.81 12.66 -0.89
C SER A 76 2.30 11.22 -0.79
N GLY A 77 1.93 10.64 -1.93
CA GLY A 77 1.58 9.23 -2.03
C GLY A 77 2.65 8.41 -2.75
N GLY A 78 2.66 7.11 -2.49
CA GLY A 78 3.61 6.17 -3.07
C GLY A 78 3.02 4.78 -3.19
N ILE A 79 3.66 3.97 -4.02
CA ILE A 79 3.25 2.61 -4.31
C ILE A 79 4.29 1.61 -3.83
N ILE A 80 3.81 0.46 -3.40
CA ILE A 80 4.62 -0.75 -3.23
C ILE A 80 4.09 -1.78 -4.21
N TYR A 81 4.97 -2.43 -4.98
CA TYR A 81 4.59 -3.34 -6.06
C TYR A 81 5.68 -4.37 -6.33
N ARG A 82 5.32 -5.46 -7.02
CA ARG A 82 6.30 -6.40 -7.59
C ARG A 82 6.75 -5.93 -8.97
N THR A 83 8.06 -5.72 -9.11
CA THR A 83 8.74 -5.42 -10.38
C THR A 83 8.76 -6.63 -11.32
N THR A 84 9.00 -6.40 -12.60
CA THR A 84 9.18 -7.46 -13.62
C THR A 84 10.31 -8.44 -13.33
N ASN A 85 11.29 -8.03 -12.51
CA ASN A 85 12.40 -8.89 -12.06
C ASN A 85 12.05 -9.72 -10.81
N GLY A 86 10.79 -9.69 -10.36
CA GLY A 86 10.31 -10.45 -9.21
C GLY A 86 10.71 -9.90 -7.85
N LYS A 87 11.06 -8.62 -7.79
CA LYS A 87 11.42 -7.93 -6.55
C LYS A 87 10.33 -6.99 -6.09
N LEU A 88 10.07 -6.95 -4.79
CA LEU A 88 9.32 -5.91 -4.12
C LEU A 88 10.07 -4.59 -4.26
N ALA A 89 9.37 -3.53 -4.68
CA ALA A 89 9.92 -2.19 -4.84
C ALA A 89 8.94 -1.14 -4.33
N SER A 90 9.48 0.03 -3.99
CA SER A 90 8.73 1.23 -3.64
C SER A 90 8.95 2.31 -4.70
N LYS A 91 7.93 3.14 -4.94
CA LYS A 91 8.03 4.33 -5.79
C LYS A 91 7.16 5.44 -5.22
N ILE A 92 7.76 6.58 -4.93
CA ILE A 92 7.03 7.80 -4.59
C ILE A 92 6.56 8.45 -5.90
N ARG A 93 5.35 9.01 -5.91
CA ARG A 93 4.85 9.80 -7.05
C ARG A 93 5.74 11.01 -7.30
N ASP A 94 6.24 11.15 -8.53
CA ASP A 94 7.30 12.10 -8.93
C ASP A 94 6.85 13.56 -9.00
N SER A 95 5.60 13.88 -8.68
CA SER A 95 5.03 15.21 -8.94
C SER A 95 5.63 16.35 -8.11
N ASP A 96 6.42 16.05 -7.07
CA ASP A 96 7.11 17.04 -6.24
C ASP A 96 8.27 16.42 -5.44
N MET A 97 9.44 16.23 -6.08
CA MET A 97 10.62 15.66 -5.41
C MET A 97 11.12 16.53 -4.24
N ASP A 98 10.96 17.86 -4.32
CA ASP A 98 11.39 18.77 -3.25
C ASP A 98 10.53 18.57 -1.98
N VAL A 99 9.22 18.34 -2.15
CA VAL A 99 8.33 18.01 -1.02
C VAL A 99 8.59 16.60 -0.46
N ASN A 100 9.11 15.67 -1.25
CA ASN A 100 9.31 14.28 -0.82
C ASN A 100 10.75 13.91 -0.46
N ALA A 101 11.70 14.84 -0.53
CA ALA A 101 13.12 14.58 -0.27
C ALA A 101 13.36 13.93 1.11
N ASP A 102 12.61 14.37 2.12
CA ASP A 102 12.71 13.88 3.51
C ASP A 102 11.76 12.72 3.84
N ALA A 103 11.00 12.21 2.86
CA ALA A 103 10.12 11.06 3.08
C ALA A 103 10.97 9.84 3.47
N ALA A 104 10.48 9.05 4.43
CA ALA A 104 11.25 7.89 4.93
C ALA A 104 11.65 6.93 3.78
N TRP A 105 10.77 6.75 2.79
CA TRP A 105 10.98 5.84 1.67
C TRP A 105 12.19 6.18 0.77
N THR A 106 12.77 7.39 0.88
CA THR A 106 14.00 7.75 0.18
C THR A 106 15.25 7.16 0.84
N LYS A 107 15.13 6.66 2.08
CA LYS A 107 16.22 6.09 2.87
C LYS A 107 16.34 4.60 2.60
N GLY A 108 17.41 4.21 1.92
CA GLY A 108 17.68 2.80 1.55
C GLY A 108 16.83 2.31 0.38
N SER A 109 17.08 1.08 -0.07
CA SER A 109 16.37 0.49 -1.21
C SER A 109 15.54 -0.72 -0.78
N LEU A 110 14.27 -0.74 -1.13
CA LEU A 110 13.42 -1.93 -1.02
C LEU A 110 13.74 -2.87 -2.19
N SER A 111 14.22 -4.07 -1.89
CA SER A 111 14.69 -5.03 -2.90
C SER A 111 14.62 -6.46 -2.37
N THR A 112 13.40 -6.95 -2.15
CA THR A 112 13.13 -8.29 -1.61
C THR A 112 12.56 -9.18 -2.71
N ASP A 113 13.12 -10.36 -2.92
CA ASP A 113 12.57 -11.32 -3.90
C ASP A 113 11.23 -11.88 -3.42
N ILE A 114 10.21 -11.81 -4.27
CA ILE A 114 8.85 -12.29 -3.96
C ILE A 114 8.25 -13.12 -5.11
N PRO A 115 7.43 -14.14 -4.82
CA PRO A 115 6.71 -14.92 -5.83
C PRO A 115 5.83 -14.08 -6.74
N GLU A 116 5.50 -14.61 -7.92
CA GLU A 116 4.67 -13.94 -8.93
C GLU A 116 3.24 -13.67 -8.45
N ASP A 117 2.68 -14.62 -7.73
CA ASP A 117 1.35 -14.63 -7.13
C ASP A 117 1.34 -14.10 -5.68
N SER A 118 2.40 -13.39 -5.26
CA SER A 118 2.49 -12.89 -3.89
C SER A 118 1.50 -11.75 -3.65
N PRO A 119 0.57 -11.88 -2.68
CA PRO A 119 -0.25 -10.76 -2.24
C PRO A 119 0.67 -9.68 -1.65
N ILE A 120 0.37 -8.41 -1.89
CA ILE A 120 1.08 -7.29 -1.28
C ILE A 120 0.06 -6.40 -0.59
N ALA A 121 0.19 -6.29 0.73
CA ALA A 121 -0.56 -5.34 1.54
C ALA A 121 0.41 -4.50 2.34
N ALA A 122 -0.02 -3.32 2.76
CA ALA A 122 0.79 -2.50 3.63
C ALA A 122 -0.08 -1.49 4.38
N PHE A 123 0.45 -0.97 5.47
CA PHE A 123 -0.13 0.18 6.14
C PHE A 123 0.98 1.14 6.57
N THR A 124 0.55 2.35 6.92
CA THR A 124 1.42 3.38 7.47
C THR A 124 0.86 3.96 8.75
N VAL A 125 1.75 4.43 9.61
CA VAL A 125 1.42 5.14 10.84
C VAL A 125 2.35 6.33 10.98
N GLY A 126 1.84 7.45 11.45
CA GLY A 126 2.63 8.66 11.65
C GLY A 126 3.74 8.42 12.66
N ARG A 127 4.97 8.79 12.30
CA ARG A 127 6.12 8.65 13.19
C ARG A 127 5.98 9.62 14.38
N PRO A 128 6.02 9.12 15.63
CA PRO A 128 5.91 9.98 16.80
C PRO A 128 7.15 10.88 16.92
N TYR A 129 6.95 12.10 17.45
CA TYR A 129 8.01 13.08 17.73
C TYR A 129 8.93 13.45 16.54
N ASN A 130 8.43 13.29 15.32
CA ASN A 130 9.14 13.61 14.09
C ASN A 130 8.73 15.00 13.57
N SER A 131 9.72 15.88 13.31
CA SER A 131 9.49 17.22 12.74
C SER A 131 9.29 17.21 11.22
N ASP A 132 9.64 16.10 10.56
CA ASP A 132 9.75 16.00 9.11
C ASP A 132 8.53 15.27 8.51
N ASP A 133 7.44 15.16 9.27
CA ASP A 133 6.19 14.52 8.86
C ASP A 133 6.39 13.10 8.27
N GLN A 134 7.37 12.34 8.77
CA GLN A 134 7.64 10.99 8.27
C GLN A 134 6.62 9.97 8.79
N VAL A 135 6.41 8.91 8.02
CA VAL A 135 5.59 7.75 8.43
C VAL A 135 6.47 6.54 8.67
N ASN A 136 6.01 5.66 9.54
CA ASN A 136 6.46 4.27 9.59
C ASN A 136 5.60 3.47 8.60
N THR A 137 6.22 2.55 7.86
CA THR A 137 5.55 1.72 6.85
C THR A 137 5.83 0.26 7.13
N TYR A 138 4.80 -0.57 7.05
CA TYR A 138 4.89 -2.01 7.22
C TYR A 138 4.23 -2.69 6.03
N ILE A 139 4.99 -3.54 5.34
CA ILE A 139 4.59 -4.24 4.12
C ILE A 139 4.51 -5.73 4.45
N LEU A 140 3.38 -6.33 4.12
CA LEU A 140 3.11 -7.75 4.26
C LEU A 140 3.04 -8.39 2.88
N TYR A 141 3.71 -9.51 2.72
CA TYR A 141 3.65 -10.32 1.50
C TYR A 141 3.80 -11.80 1.83
N GLN A 142 3.45 -12.71 0.91
CA GLN A 142 3.76 -14.13 1.08
C GLN A 142 5.03 -14.54 0.34
N ASP A 143 5.90 -15.28 1.02
CA ASP A 143 7.03 -15.95 0.37
C ASP A 143 6.57 -17.19 -0.44
N ALA A 144 7.53 -17.88 -1.08
CA ALA A 144 7.24 -19.05 -1.93
C ALA A 144 6.57 -20.22 -1.17
N LEU A 145 6.71 -20.27 0.16
CA LEU A 145 6.11 -21.28 1.03
C LEU A 145 4.70 -20.87 1.50
N GLY A 146 4.25 -19.66 1.18
CA GLY A 146 2.98 -19.09 1.66
C GLY A 146 3.09 -18.48 3.06
N THR A 147 4.30 -18.30 3.59
CA THR A 147 4.49 -17.66 4.90
C THR A 147 4.36 -16.16 4.73
N VAL A 148 3.56 -15.50 5.58
CA VAL A 148 3.48 -14.04 5.59
C VAL A 148 4.78 -13.49 6.19
N GLN A 149 5.46 -12.67 5.40
CA GLN A 149 6.67 -11.95 5.76
C GLN A 149 6.34 -10.46 5.91
N VAL A 150 7.06 -9.79 6.79
CA VAL A 150 6.97 -8.35 7.03
C VAL A 150 8.29 -7.70 6.67
N VAL A 151 8.23 -6.66 5.85
CA VAL A 151 9.31 -5.71 5.62
C VAL A 151 8.82 -4.35 6.08
N TRP A 152 9.65 -3.62 6.83
CA TRP A 152 9.19 -2.37 7.43
C TRP A 152 10.26 -1.29 7.40
N GLN A 153 9.81 -0.06 7.60
CA GLN A 153 10.64 1.10 7.80
C GLN A 153 10.03 1.94 8.90
N ASP A 154 10.69 2.01 10.04
CA ASP A 154 10.23 2.67 11.26
C ASP A 154 11.23 3.72 11.78
N ASP A 155 12.40 3.84 11.14
CA ASP A 155 13.43 4.84 11.42
C ASP A 155 14.14 5.29 10.13
N ASP A 156 15.32 5.88 10.29
CA ASP A 156 16.14 6.43 9.21
C ASP A 156 17.24 5.48 8.69
N SER A 157 17.32 4.28 9.25
CA SER A 157 18.28 3.26 8.81
C SER A 157 17.88 2.57 7.51
N GLY A 158 16.65 2.81 7.04
CA GLY A 158 16.10 2.27 5.80
C GLY A 158 15.13 1.12 6.03
N TRP A 159 14.94 0.30 5.00
CA TRP A 159 14.08 -0.88 5.04
C TRP A 159 14.71 -2.03 5.84
N LYS A 160 13.92 -2.68 6.68
CA LYS A 160 14.29 -3.79 7.59
C LYS A 160 13.49 -5.05 7.28
N GLY A 161 13.96 -6.18 7.80
CA GLY A 161 13.38 -7.50 7.54
C GLY A 161 13.98 -8.17 6.29
N PRO A 162 13.33 -9.20 5.74
CA PRO A 162 12.02 -9.72 6.15
C PRO A 162 12.03 -10.46 7.48
N GLU A 163 10.92 -10.42 8.21
CA GLU A 163 10.66 -11.20 9.43
C GLU A 163 9.22 -11.74 9.43
N THR A 164 8.96 -12.82 10.16
CA THR A 164 7.61 -13.37 10.37
C THR A 164 7.29 -13.45 11.86
N TYR A 165 6.01 -13.41 12.20
CA TYR A 165 5.53 -13.40 13.59
C TYR A 165 4.43 -14.44 13.79
N ASP A 166 4.33 -14.98 15.01
CA ASP A 166 3.32 -16.01 15.34
C ASP A 166 1.90 -15.53 15.06
N ALA A 167 1.59 -14.26 15.34
CA ALA A 167 0.28 -13.67 15.08
C ALA A 167 -0.10 -13.69 13.59
N ILE A 168 0.85 -13.52 12.67
CA ILE A 168 0.60 -13.49 11.23
C ILE A 168 0.86 -14.85 10.55
N SER A 169 1.16 -15.88 11.34
CA SER A 169 1.34 -17.25 10.85
C SER A 169 0.01 -17.88 10.39
N ASN A 170 0.14 -19.03 9.70
CA ASN A 170 -0.97 -19.86 9.21
C ASN A 170 -1.89 -19.15 8.21
N ALA A 171 -1.37 -18.23 7.40
CA ALA A 171 -2.10 -17.75 6.23
C ALA A 171 -2.26 -18.88 5.19
N GLU A 172 -3.41 -18.93 4.53
CA GLU A 172 -3.62 -19.79 3.37
C GLU A 172 -2.70 -19.34 2.22
N LYS A 173 -2.08 -20.27 1.49
CA LYS A 173 -1.16 -19.90 0.42
C LYS A 173 -1.96 -19.26 -0.73
N GLY A 174 -1.57 -18.06 -1.15
CA GLY A 174 -2.27 -17.28 -2.16
C GLY A 174 -3.50 -16.53 -1.64
N THR A 175 -3.67 -16.39 -0.32
CA THR A 175 -4.72 -15.52 0.22
C THR A 175 -4.42 -14.06 -0.10
N ASP A 176 -5.45 -13.28 -0.41
CA ASP A 176 -5.33 -11.83 -0.35
C ASP A 176 -5.01 -11.39 1.08
N ILE A 177 -4.26 -10.28 1.17
CA ILE A 177 -3.98 -9.58 2.42
C ILE A 177 -4.49 -8.15 2.23
N THR A 178 -5.12 -7.59 3.24
CA THR A 178 -5.43 -6.16 3.29
C THR A 178 -5.06 -5.59 4.64
N CYS A 179 -4.60 -4.35 4.67
CA CYS A 179 -4.18 -3.66 5.88
C CYS A 179 -4.79 -2.26 5.93
N LEU A 180 -5.08 -1.79 7.14
CA LEU A 180 -5.70 -0.50 7.36
C LEU A 180 -4.65 0.54 7.74
N THR A 181 -4.66 1.67 7.02
CA THR A 181 -3.94 2.89 7.40
C THR A 181 -4.93 3.84 8.06
N GLN A 182 -4.64 4.28 9.28
CA GLN A 182 -5.51 5.21 9.97
C GLN A 182 -5.32 6.62 9.44
N ALA A 183 -6.28 7.00 8.60
CA ALA A 183 -6.42 8.29 7.93
C ALA A 183 -5.40 8.57 6.82
N ALA A 184 -5.87 9.15 5.71
CA ALA A 184 -5.64 10.54 5.34
C ALA A 184 -6.47 10.91 4.09
N TRP A 185 -7.26 11.97 4.21
CA TRP A 185 -7.63 12.87 3.10
C TRP A 185 -7.77 14.29 3.66
N ASP A 186 -7.16 15.23 2.95
CA ASP A 186 -7.02 16.61 3.35
C ASP A 186 -8.15 17.51 2.80
N ALA A 187 -9.24 17.60 3.56
CA ALA A 187 -10.10 18.79 3.52
C ALA A 187 -10.02 19.63 4.82
N ARG A 188 -9.33 19.13 5.85
CA ARG A 188 -9.33 19.69 7.22
C ARG A 188 -8.04 19.43 8.01
N ARG A 189 -6.88 19.24 7.36
CA ARG A 189 -5.61 18.88 8.05
C ARG A 189 -5.68 17.54 8.79
N VAL A 190 -6.40 16.56 8.25
CA VAL A 190 -6.38 15.20 8.77
C VAL A 190 -5.11 14.53 8.26
N THR A 191 -4.18 14.26 9.17
CA THR A 191 -2.92 13.57 8.88
C THR A 191 -3.04 12.08 9.11
N VAL A 192 -2.08 11.30 8.60
CA VAL A 192 -1.88 9.92 9.05
C VAL A 192 -1.76 9.93 10.57
N SER A 193 -2.55 9.10 11.25
CA SER A 193 -2.59 9.02 12.70
C SER A 193 -1.27 8.50 13.25
N LYS A 194 -0.89 8.95 14.45
CA LYS A 194 0.22 8.37 15.23
C LYS A 194 -0.25 7.26 16.15
N GLU A 195 -1.56 7.15 16.35
CA GLU A 195 -2.19 6.11 17.14
C GLU A 195 -2.04 4.76 16.44
N GLN A 196 -1.97 3.70 17.23
CA GLN A 196 -1.71 2.34 16.73
C GLN A 196 -2.99 1.50 16.65
N ASP A 197 -4.13 2.02 17.11
CA ASP A 197 -5.39 1.29 17.31
C ASP A 197 -5.97 0.67 16.02
N MET A 198 -5.66 1.25 14.87
CA MET A 198 -6.21 0.86 13.56
C MET A 198 -5.19 0.16 12.65
N ASN A 199 -4.01 -0.21 13.15
CA ASN A 199 -2.99 -0.94 12.39
C ASN A 199 -3.34 -2.42 12.26
N GLN A 200 -4.45 -2.71 11.58
CA GLN A 200 -5.02 -4.04 11.45
C GLN A 200 -4.78 -4.59 10.05
N CYS A 201 -4.51 -5.89 9.96
CA CYS A 201 -4.47 -6.61 8.70
C CYS A 201 -5.37 -7.84 8.74
N PHE A 202 -5.84 -8.25 7.57
CA PHE A 202 -6.79 -9.34 7.39
C PHE A 202 -6.32 -10.29 6.30
N PHE A 203 -6.45 -11.59 6.54
CA PHE A 203 -6.12 -12.64 5.57
C PHE A 203 -6.84 -13.96 5.91
N GLN A 204 -6.99 -14.87 4.96
CA GLN A 204 -7.62 -16.16 5.20
C GLN A 204 -6.66 -17.12 5.92
N GLU A 205 -7.15 -17.80 6.95
CA GLU A 205 -6.37 -18.81 7.67
C GLU A 205 -6.36 -20.16 6.94
N LYS A 206 -5.18 -20.77 6.85
CA LYS A 206 -4.88 -22.01 6.14
C LYS A 206 -5.80 -23.17 6.50
N GLY A 207 -6.33 -23.83 5.48
CA GLY A 207 -7.23 -24.97 5.61
C GLY A 207 -8.58 -24.63 6.24
N THR A 208 -8.85 -23.34 6.45
CA THR A 208 -10.10 -22.85 7.00
C THR A 208 -10.79 -21.92 6.01
N ARG A 209 -11.99 -21.45 6.34
CA ARG A 209 -12.68 -20.38 5.61
C ARG A 209 -12.84 -19.13 6.47
N ARG A 210 -11.99 -18.99 7.50
CA ARG A 210 -12.07 -17.90 8.46
C ARG A 210 -11.16 -16.77 8.02
N LEU A 211 -11.67 -15.55 8.07
CA LEU A 211 -10.89 -14.34 7.89
C LEU A 211 -10.25 -13.99 9.23
N LYS A 212 -8.93 -14.11 9.33
CA LYS A 212 -8.15 -13.79 10.52
C LYS A 212 -7.86 -12.29 10.57
N GLU A 213 -7.99 -11.71 11.75
CA GLU A 213 -7.64 -10.32 12.04
C GLU A 213 -6.40 -10.27 12.92
N VAL A 214 -5.41 -9.47 12.52
CA VAL A 214 -4.17 -9.24 13.27
C VAL A 214 -3.96 -7.74 13.48
N TRP A 215 -3.29 -7.37 14.57
CA TRP A 215 -3.07 -5.99 14.96
C TRP A 215 -1.62 -5.74 15.35
N PHE A 216 -1.00 -4.71 14.78
CA PHE A 216 0.31 -4.23 15.19
C PHE A 216 0.17 -3.12 16.25
N ASN A 217 0.66 -3.37 17.46
CA ASN A 217 0.47 -2.46 18.60
C ASN A 217 1.55 -1.36 18.72
N GLY A 218 2.43 -1.23 17.73
CA GLY A 218 3.60 -0.34 17.75
C GLY A 218 4.92 -1.05 18.04
N THR A 219 4.87 -2.25 18.63
CA THR A 219 6.05 -3.05 18.97
C THR A 219 5.94 -4.48 18.44
N ASP A 220 4.75 -5.08 18.50
CA ASP A 220 4.53 -6.50 18.17
C ASP A 220 3.18 -6.72 17.49
N TRP A 221 3.08 -7.85 16.80
CA TRP A 221 1.88 -8.33 16.12
C TRP A 221 1.06 -9.22 17.04
N ASN A 222 -0.24 -8.96 17.10
CA ASN A 222 -1.18 -9.67 17.95
C ASN A 222 -2.28 -10.31 17.11
N HIS A 223 -2.65 -11.55 17.44
CA HIS A 223 -3.88 -12.15 16.90
C HIS A 223 -5.07 -11.55 17.63
N VAL A 224 -5.94 -10.84 16.90
CA VAL A 224 -7.14 -10.23 17.48
C VAL A 224 -8.27 -11.24 17.53
N GLY A 225 -8.50 -11.95 16.43
CA GLY A 225 -9.58 -12.91 16.32
C GLY A 225 -9.88 -13.30 14.88
N TYR A 226 -11.15 -13.59 14.63
CA TYR A 226 -11.68 -13.88 13.30
C TYR A 226 -12.88 -12.98 13.04
N VAL A 227 -12.95 -12.43 11.83
CA VAL A 227 -14.07 -11.60 11.39
C VAL A 227 -15.30 -12.51 11.20
N PRO A 228 -16.46 -12.19 11.80
CA PRO A 228 -17.70 -12.90 11.53
C PRO A 228 -18.09 -12.76 10.06
N LEU A 229 -18.22 -13.89 9.37
CA LEU A 229 -18.79 -13.98 8.03
C LEU A 229 -20.12 -14.72 8.19
N ASP A 230 -21.22 -13.99 8.08
CA ASP A 230 -22.59 -14.55 8.08
C ASP A 230 -22.93 -15.21 6.74
#